data_AF-A0A951IB09-F1
#
_entry.id   AF-A0A951IB09-F1
#
_cell.length_a   1.000
_cell.length_b   1.000
_cell.length_c   1.000
_cell.angle_alpha   90.00
_cell.angle_beta   90.00
_cell.angle_gamma   90.00
#
_symmetry.space_group_name_H-M   'P 1'
#
loop_
_entity.id
_entity.type
_entity.pdbx_description
1 polymer ?
#
loop_
_entity_poly.entity_id
_entity_poly.type
_entity_poly.pdbx_seq_one_letter_code
_entity_poly.pdbx_strand_id
1 'polypeptide(L)'
;MMRPLLICLLFACCQQSSAQNLLANGDFEDRNTCFEYHVFCAAEAWFRIPLNPVSAVNGTAGFLSTNHYENVLVENTSTRGIARSYIYTRLLCPLEKDRTYTFTASFHSENGPFEFINILLSDFEPYHFPSKMLRSGIVPLKITPVHAIGDKRRDWKEYSISFTATGQEKYLLIGNLSRDDIKPKKRRGLIIYNIDNVSLKPTGHQDKGCPEKKENQRKLYDNNFRHTPNVFLDEEETTAKQLITDSVKKDPPVTVRQDSPAPRIVPPPAPPVNDTLVVPDVLFKFDKSELNPAFSARLDTLIQKIRNRTFRRIEVLGHTDSLGNDAYNQRLSKSRAETVKSYLIERLHYPNDIIITKAFAATLPVSTNRTSAGRQKNRRVEIVLIK
;
A
#
# COMPACT_ATOMS: atom_id res chain seq x y z
N MET A 1 -14.99 -55.28 51.78
CA MET A 1 -16.06 -54.82 50.87
C MET A 1 -16.09 -53.29 50.92
N MET A 2 -15.38 -52.62 50.01
CA MET A 2 -15.41 -51.16 49.86
C MET A 2 -16.25 -50.83 48.63
N ARG A 3 -17.32 -50.03 48.80
CA ARG A 3 -18.11 -49.44 47.71
C ARG A 3 -17.42 -48.14 47.28
N PRO A 4 -17.18 -47.87 45.98
CA PRO A 4 -16.86 -46.54 45.53
C PRO A 4 -18.14 -45.76 45.23
N LEU A 5 -18.26 -44.57 45.82
CA LEU A 5 -19.23 -43.55 45.46
C LEU A 5 -18.88 -42.99 44.07
N LEU A 6 -19.81 -43.08 43.12
CA LEU A 6 -19.71 -42.43 41.81
C LEU A 6 -20.15 -40.97 41.97
N ILE A 7 -19.20 -40.03 42.01
CA ILE A 7 -19.48 -38.59 41.96
C ILE A 7 -19.57 -38.19 40.48
N CYS A 8 -20.80 -38.05 39.97
CA CYS A 8 -21.06 -37.43 38.67
C CYS A 8 -20.90 -35.90 38.79
N LEU A 9 -19.71 -35.40 38.48
CA LEU A 9 -19.47 -33.97 38.23
C LEU A 9 -20.00 -33.61 36.84
N LEU A 10 -21.23 -33.08 36.80
CA LEU A 10 -21.78 -32.37 35.64
C LEU A 10 -21.02 -31.04 35.47
N PHE A 11 -19.93 -31.07 34.71
CA PHE A 11 -19.32 -29.86 34.16
C PHE A 11 -20.23 -29.30 33.06
N ALA A 12 -21.19 -28.46 33.43
CA ALA A 12 -21.87 -27.56 32.50
C ALA A 12 -20.85 -26.49 32.07
N CYS A 13 -20.07 -26.79 31.03
CA CYS A 13 -19.18 -25.83 30.39
C CYS A 13 -20.05 -24.80 29.64
N CYS A 14 -20.37 -23.69 30.30
CA CYS A 14 -21.02 -22.54 29.69
C CYS A 14 -19.99 -21.83 28.78
N GLN A 15 -19.73 -22.38 27.60
CA GLN A 15 -18.96 -21.69 26.56
C GLN A 15 -19.86 -20.59 25.98
N GLN A 16 -19.84 -19.41 26.60
CA GLN A 16 -20.25 -18.18 25.90
C GLN A 16 -19.22 -17.93 24.79
N SER A 17 -19.45 -18.52 23.62
CA SER A 17 -18.69 -18.21 22.42
C SER A 17 -18.90 -16.73 22.12
N SER A 18 -17.87 -15.91 22.35
CA SER A 18 -17.86 -14.49 21.94
C SER A 18 -18.05 -14.41 20.43
N ALA A 19 -18.89 -13.49 19.97
CA ALA A 19 -19.11 -13.27 18.55
C ALA A 19 -17.77 -12.95 17.84
N GLN A 20 -17.54 -13.61 16.71
CA GLN A 20 -16.28 -13.52 15.98
C GLN A 20 -16.18 -12.16 15.29
N ASN A 21 -14.99 -11.55 15.35
CA ASN A 21 -14.71 -10.34 14.59
C ASN A 21 -14.65 -10.69 13.09
N LEU A 22 -15.39 -9.95 12.29
CA LEU A 22 -15.46 -10.12 10.84
C LEU A 22 -14.35 -9.38 10.10
N LEU A 23 -13.46 -8.72 10.83
CA LEU A 23 -12.28 -8.01 10.30
C LEU A 23 -11.02 -8.79 10.64
N ALA A 24 -10.10 -8.89 9.68
CA ALA A 24 -8.74 -9.31 9.94
C ALA A 24 -7.94 -8.14 10.53
N ASN A 25 -7.02 -8.43 11.45
CA ASN A 25 -6.05 -7.48 12.00
C ASN A 25 -6.68 -6.13 12.45
N GLY A 26 -7.82 -6.19 13.17
CA GLY A 26 -8.53 -4.98 13.60
C GLY A 26 -7.83 -4.18 14.71
N ASP A 27 -6.89 -4.81 15.41
CA ASP A 27 -5.97 -4.22 16.38
C ASP A 27 -4.67 -3.68 15.74
N PHE A 28 -4.49 -3.89 14.43
CA PHE A 28 -3.36 -3.38 13.63
C PHE A 28 -1.97 -3.87 14.05
N GLU A 29 -1.89 -4.96 14.81
CA GLU A 29 -0.61 -5.46 15.33
C GLU A 29 0.15 -6.32 14.31
N ASP A 30 -0.55 -6.96 13.38
CA ASP A 30 0.09 -7.62 12.24
C ASP A 30 0.55 -6.58 11.21
N ARG A 31 1.81 -6.71 10.77
CA ARG A 31 2.47 -5.72 9.92
C ARG A 31 2.74 -6.26 8.53
N ASN A 32 2.34 -5.51 7.52
CA ASN A 32 2.76 -5.78 6.15
C ASN A 32 4.14 -5.16 5.88
N THR A 33 5.09 -6.00 5.47
CA THR A 33 6.39 -5.55 4.96
C THR A 33 6.32 -5.49 3.45
N CYS A 34 6.25 -4.29 2.88
CA CYS A 34 6.09 -4.14 1.45
C CYS A 34 7.29 -4.74 0.71
N PHE A 35 7.06 -5.73 -0.17
CA PHE A 35 8.09 -6.36 -1.00
C PHE A 35 8.90 -5.35 -1.81
N GLU A 36 8.27 -4.26 -2.21
CA GLU A 36 8.88 -3.19 -3.02
C GLU A 36 9.96 -2.40 -2.26
N TYR A 37 9.79 -2.27 -0.95
CA TYR A 37 10.57 -1.35 -0.11
C TYR A 37 11.26 -2.02 1.08
N HIS A 38 10.93 -3.28 1.36
CA HIS A 38 11.43 -4.10 2.48
C HIS A 38 11.32 -3.40 3.85
N VAL A 39 10.32 -2.53 3.99
CA VAL A 39 9.99 -1.80 5.22
C VAL A 39 8.50 -1.95 5.51
N PHE A 40 8.13 -1.70 6.78
CA PHE A 40 6.73 -1.55 7.15
C PHE A 40 6.09 -0.46 6.32
N CYS A 41 4.91 -0.77 5.76
CA CYS A 41 4.24 0.15 4.86
C CYS A 41 2.75 0.36 5.19
N ALA A 42 2.09 -0.62 5.81
CA ALA A 42 0.73 -0.53 6.33
C ALA A 42 0.45 -1.69 7.29
N ALA A 43 -0.59 -1.58 8.12
CA ALA A 43 -1.15 -2.73 8.82
C ALA A 43 -1.55 -3.85 7.83
N GLU A 44 -1.29 -5.10 8.22
CA GLU A 44 -1.68 -6.27 7.42
C GLU A 44 -3.21 -6.31 7.22
N ALA A 45 -3.68 -6.84 6.09
CA ALA A 45 -5.11 -6.88 5.74
C ALA A 45 -5.85 -5.52 5.60
N TRP A 46 -5.17 -4.37 5.78
CA TRP A 46 -5.75 -3.04 5.61
C TRP A 46 -5.08 -2.26 4.47
N PHE A 47 -5.86 -1.41 3.81
CA PHE A 47 -5.48 -0.67 2.62
C PHE A 47 -5.80 0.82 2.80
N ARG A 48 -5.09 1.69 2.07
CA ARG A 48 -5.24 3.15 2.18
C ARG A 48 -5.62 3.80 0.86
N ILE A 49 -6.47 4.81 0.92
CA ILE A 49 -6.87 5.66 -0.22
C ILE A 49 -6.69 7.13 0.20
N PRO A 50 -5.97 7.97 -0.57
CA PRO A 50 -5.16 7.61 -1.72
C PRO A 50 -3.92 6.79 -1.32
N LEU A 51 -3.35 6.05 -2.28
CA LEU A 51 -2.18 5.16 -2.07
C LEU A 51 -0.89 5.92 -1.70
N ASN A 52 -0.81 7.18 -2.09
CA ASN A 52 0.28 8.07 -1.72
C ASN A 52 -0.01 8.57 -0.30
N PRO A 53 0.80 8.19 0.71
CA PRO A 53 0.59 8.69 2.04
C PRO A 53 0.76 10.20 2.00
N VAL A 54 -0.27 10.94 2.42
CA VAL A 54 0.02 12.17 3.12
C VAL A 54 0.70 11.68 4.38
N SER A 55 2.02 11.76 4.43
CA SER A 55 2.82 11.46 5.62
C SER A 55 2.42 12.48 6.69
N ALA A 56 1.31 12.21 7.36
CA ALA A 56 0.95 12.79 8.62
C ALA A 56 2.02 12.31 9.61
N VAL A 57 3.02 13.16 9.75
CA VAL A 57 4.22 13.00 10.57
C VAL A 57 3.83 12.46 11.95
N ASN A 58 4.45 11.35 12.35
CA ASN A 58 4.52 10.76 13.70
C ASN A 58 3.42 11.24 14.67
N GLY A 59 2.31 10.50 14.70
CA GLY A 59 1.25 10.77 15.66
C GLY A 59 1.76 10.71 17.11
N THR A 60 1.32 11.64 17.94
CA THR A 60 1.78 11.81 19.34
C THR A 60 0.91 11.05 20.34
N ALA A 61 -0.13 10.35 19.88
CA ALA A 61 -1.18 9.76 20.72
C ALA A 61 -0.70 8.69 21.72
N GLY A 62 0.43 8.04 21.44
CA GLY A 62 0.86 6.82 22.15
C GLY A 62 -0.08 5.63 21.93
N PHE A 63 0.43 4.41 22.06
CA PHE A 63 -0.33 3.18 21.75
C PHE A 63 -1.45 2.87 22.77
N LEU A 64 -2.60 2.37 22.30
CA LEU A 64 -3.73 1.95 23.13
C LEU A 64 -3.70 0.44 23.47
N SER A 65 -3.38 -0.42 22.50
CA SER A 65 -3.14 -1.85 22.72
C SER A 65 -1.68 -2.11 23.13
N THR A 66 -0.83 -2.51 22.19
CA THR A 66 0.59 -2.78 22.40
C THR A 66 1.48 -1.75 21.73
N ASN A 67 1.55 -1.73 20.39
CA ASN A 67 2.58 -0.97 19.67
C ASN A 67 2.13 -0.33 18.36
N HIS A 68 0.90 -0.53 17.87
CA HIS A 68 0.50 0.00 16.57
C HIS A 68 -0.93 0.58 16.59
N TYR A 69 -1.18 1.49 15.67
CA TYR A 69 -2.48 2.05 15.35
C TYR A 69 -2.41 2.56 13.91
N GLU A 70 -3.55 2.75 13.27
CA GLU A 70 -3.63 3.39 11.95
C GLU A 70 -4.08 4.85 12.08
N ASN A 71 -3.75 5.67 11.09
CA ASN A 71 -4.15 7.07 11.06
C ASN A 71 -4.94 7.42 9.81
N VAL A 72 -5.89 8.33 9.99
CA VAL A 72 -6.73 8.86 8.92
C VAL A 72 -6.70 10.37 8.97
N LEU A 73 -6.25 10.99 7.87
CA LEU A 73 -6.35 12.42 7.65
C LEU A 73 -7.79 12.76 7.30
N VAL A 74 -8.56 13.23 8.28
CA VAL A 74 -9.99 13.51 8.12
C VAL A 74 -10.26 14.89 7.53
N GLU A 75 -9.34 15.84 7.70
CA GLU A 75 -9.45 17.17 7.07
C GLU A 75 -8.09 17.88 6.96
N ASN A 76 -7.92 18.71 5.93
CA ASN A 76 -6.85 19.70 5.86
C ASN A 76 -7.43 21.11 5.68
N THR A 77 -7.28 21.91 6.74
CA THR A 77 -7.87 23.25 6.83
C THR A 77 -6.88 24.36 6.41
N SER A 78 -5.66 24.01 6.01
CA SER A 78 -4.58 24.94 5.64
C SER A 78 -4.25 24.97 4.15
N THR A 79 -4.23 23.82 3.47
CA THR A 79 -3.70 23.71 2.09
C THR A 79 -4.70 23.05 1.16
N ARG A 80 -5.13 23.78 0.12
CA ARG A 80 -5.91 23.20 -0.99
C ARG A 80 -5.07 22.15 -1.73
N GLY A 81 -5.61 20.95 -1.94
CA GLY A 81 -4.99 19.89 -2.75
C GLY A 81 -4.42 18.70 -1.98
N ILE A 82 -4.33 18.76 -0.65
CA ILE A 82 -4.08 17.56 0.16
C ILE A 82 -5.44 16.91 0.43
N ALA A 83 -5.66 15.75 -0.17
CA ALA A 83 -6.92 15.01 -0.03
C ALA A 83 -7.01 14.34 1.34
N ARG A 84 -8.24 14.22 1.83
CA ARG A 84 -8.59 13.32 2.94
C ARG A 84 -8.09 11.90 2.63
N SER A 85 -7.66 11.19 3.66
CA SER A 85 -7.35 9.77 3.53
C SER A 85 -8.46 8.91 4.08
N TYR A 86 -8.43 7.64 3.69
CA TYR A 86 -9.36 6.61 4.09
C TYR A 86 -8.58 5.31 4.25
N ILE A 87 -9.04 4.46 5.16
CA ILE A 87 -8.58 3.07 5.26
C ILE A 87 -9.74 2.14 4.95
N TYR A 88 -9.45 1.00 4.34
CA TYR A 88 -10.47 -0.02 4.09
C TYR A 88 -9.91 -1.43 4.20
N THR A 89 -10.81 -2.39 4.37
CA THR A 89 -10.51 -3.83 4.38
C THR A 89 -11.68 -4.62 3.79
N ARG A 90 -11.40 -5.85 3.36
CA ARG A 90 -12.43 -6.82 2.96
C ARG A 90 -12.94 -7.54 4.21
N LEU A 91 -14.25 -7.70 4.30
CA LEU A 91 -14.88 -8.49 5.35
C LEU A 91 -14.50 -9.96 5.17
N LEU A 92 -14.20 -10.64 6.29
CA LEU A 92 -13.89 -12.07 6.27
C LEU A 92 -15.09 -12.91 5.87
N CYS A 93 -16.29 -12.45 6.25
CA CYS A 93 -17.56 -13.05 5.87
C CYS A 93 -18.50 -11.98 5.29
N PRO A 94 -19.36 -12.35 4.33
CA PRO A 94 -20.45 -11.48 3.93
C PRO A 94 -21.36 -11.23 5.12
N LEU A 95 -21.95 -10.02 5.18
CA LEU A 95 -22.98 -9.76 6.17
C LEU A 95 -24.28 -10.47 5.78
N GLU A 96 -25.07 -10.85 6.77
CA GLU A 96 -26.37 -11.48 6.56
C GLU A 96 -27.45 -10.40 6.47
N LYS A 97 -28.29 -10.51 5.43
CA LYS A 97 -29.41 -9.60 5.23
C LYS A 97 -30.31 -9.55 6.47
N ASP A 98 -30.76 -8.35 6.83
CA ASP A 98 -31.67 -8.06 7.95
C ASP A 98 -31.09 -8.39 9.34
N ARG A 99 -29.79 -8.73 9.41
CA ARG A 99 -29.10 -8.97 10.67
C ARG A 99 -28.42 -7.71 11.19
N THR A 100 -28.49 -7.52 12.50
CA THR A 100 -27.84 -6.38 13.17
C THR A 100 -26.39 -6.69 13.48
N TYR A 101 -25.52 -5.74 13.18
CA TYR A 101 -24.10 -5.76 13.47
C TYR A 101 -23.71 -4.55 14.31
N THR A 102 -22.72 -4.74 15.16
CA THR A 102 -22.11 -3.70 15.99
C THR A 102 -20.69 -3.45 15.52
N PHE A 103 -20.42 -2.21 15.12
CA PHE A 103 -19.09 -1.69 14.87
C PHE A 103 -18.56 -1.01 16.13
N THR A 104 -17.34 -1.35 16.54
CA THR A 104 -16.61 -0.71 17.62
C THR A 104 -15.23 -0.29 17.15
N ALA A 105 -14.77 0.88 17.57
CA ALA A 105 -13.39 1.31 17.36
C ALA A 105 -12.99 2.33 18.43
N SER A 106 -11.68 2.37 18.74
CA SER A 106 -11.10 3.41 19.57
C SER A 106 -10.49 4.49 18.70
N PHE A 107 -10.77 5.75 19.04
CA PHE A 107 -10.24 6.93 18.35
C PHE A 107 -9.48 7.84 19.31
N HIS A 108 -8.38 8.40 18.81
CA HIS A 108 -7.72 9.56 19.39
C HIS A 108 -7.60 10.65 18.33
N SER A 109 -8.10 11.85 18.64
CA SER A 109 -8.13 12.98 17.70
C SER A 109 -6.95 13.90 17.93
N GLU A 110 -6.08 14.05 16.94
CA GLU A 110 -4.99 15.02 16.96
C GLU A 110 -5.46 16.39 16.48
N ASN A 111 -4.95 17.45 17.13
CA ASN A 111 -5.15 18.84 16.71
C ASN A 111 -6.62 19.32 16.65
N GLY A 112 -7.55 18.63 17.31
CA GLY A 112 -8.96 19.02 17.37
C GLY A 112 -9.80 18.07 18.21
N PRO A 113 -11.07 18.42 18.50
CA PRO A 113 -12.01 17.48 19.08
C PRO A 113 -12.40 16.40 18.05
N PHE A 114 -12.78 15.23 18.54
CA PHE A 114 -13.49 14.27 17.71
C PHE A 114 -14.88 14.83 17.38
N GLU A 115 -15.15 15.13 16.11
CA GLU A 115 -16.44 15.63 15.64
C GLU A 115 -17.26 14.52 15.01
N PHE A 116 -16.72 13.89 13.97
CA PHE A 116 -17.30 12.72 13.37
C PHE A 116 -16.29 11.96 12.52
N ILE A 117 -16.58 10.68 12.29
CA ILE A 117 -15.96 9.88 11.24
C ILE A 117 -17.04 9.02 10.59
N ASN A 118 -16.90 8.74 9.30
CA ASN A 118 -17.83 7.87 8.61
C ASN A 118 -17.26 6.46 8.49
N ILE A 119 -18.17 5.50 8.56
CA ILE A 119 -17.93 4.15 8.05
C ILE A 119 -18.87 3.90 6.89
N LEU A 120 -18.36 3.25 5.86
CA LEU A 120 -19.11 2.84 4.68
C LEU A 120 -18.93 1.36 4.50
N LEU A 121 -20.05 0.64 4.46
CA LEU A 121 -20.07 -0.72 3.99
C LEU A 121 -20.52 -0.78 2.54
N SER A 122 -19.82 -1.57 1.73
CA SER A 122 -20.05 -1.63 0.29
C SER A 122 -19.86 -3.05 -0.24
N ASP A 123 -20.52 -3.34 -1.35
CA ASP A 123 -20.45 -4.58 -2.12
C ASP A 123 -19.31 -4.57 -3.17
N PHE A 124 -18.66 -3.42 -3.35
CA PHE A 124 -17.54 -3.21 -4.26
C PHE A 124 -16.32 -2.65 -3.53
N GLU A 125 -15.13 -2.91 -4.06
CA GLU A 125 -13.90 -2.35 -3.52
C GLU A 125 -13.88 -0.81 -3.63
N PRO A 126 -13.73 -0.07 -2.51
CA PRO A 126 -13.87 1.39 -2.48
C PRO A 126 -12.95 2.18 -3.41
N TYR A 127 -11.86 1.60 -3.93
CA TYR A 127 -10.96 2.29 -4.85
C TYR A 127 -11.65 2.84 -6.11
N HIS A 128 -12.77 2.27 -6.55
CA HIS A 128 -13.61 2.83 -7.61
C HIS A 128 -14.44 4.07 -7.19
N PHE A 129 -13.92 4.80 -6.21
CA PHE A 129 -14.58 5.77 -5.33
C PHE A 129 -15.48 6.79 -6.04
N PRO A 130 -15.08 7.46 -7.13
CA PRO A 130 -15.91 8.56 -7.65
C PRO A 130 -17.12 8.07 -8.46
N SER A 131 -16.96 7.04 -9.29
CA SER A 131 -17.98 6.68 -10.28
C SER A 131 -19.05 5.74 -9.73
N LYS A 132 -18.69 4.84 -8.80
CA LYS A 132 -19.64 3.86 -8.23
C LYS A 132 -20.38 4.39 -7.00
N MET A 133 -19.75 5.16 -6.10
CA MET A 133 -20.46 5.72 -4.93
C MET A 133 -21.60 6.67 -5.33
N LEU A 134 -21.41 7.47 -6.39
CA LEU A 134 -22.45 8.40 -6.87
C LEU A 134 -23.68 7.68 -7.46
N ARG A 135 -23.58 6.38 -7.76
CA ARG A 135 -24.63 5.60 -8.42
C ARG A 135 -25.29 4.57 -7.49
N SER A 136 -24.69 4.27 -6.34
CA SER A 136 -25.08 3.11 -5.54
C SER A 136 -26.13 3.38 -4.45
N GLY A 137 -26.47 4.65 -4.17
CA GLY A 137 -27.45 4.99 -3.11
C GLY A 137 -27.00 4.57 -1.70
N ILE A 138 -25.73 4.18 -1.53
CA ILE A 138 -25.19 3.72 -0.25
C ILE A 138 -24.96 4.93 0.66
N VAL A 139 -25.53 4.88 1.86
CA VAL A 139 -25.41 5.95 2.85
C VAL A 139 -24.34 5.57 3.88
N PRO A 140 -23.25 6.34 4.02
CA PRO A 140 -22.28 6.12 5.08
C PRO A 140 -22.92 6.32 6.46
N LEU A 141 -22.57 5.45 7.42
CA LEU A 141 -22.91 5.66 8.82
C LEU A 141 -22.00 6.73 9.41
N LYS A 142 -22.54 7.60 10.26
CA LYS A 142 -21.81 8.72 10.87
C LYS A 142 -21.62 8.47 12.36
N ILE A 143 -20.39 8.19 12.77
CA ILE A 143 -19.99 8.08 14.17
C ILE A 143 -19.67 9.49 14.66
N THR A 144 -20.17 9.85 15.83
CA THR A 144 -20.10 11.19 16.44
C THR A 144 -19.91 11.05 17.95
N PRO A 145 -19.64 12.14 18.71
CA PRO A 145 -19.53 12.09 20.17
C PRO A 145 -20.64 11.37 20.92
N VAL A 146 -21.88 11.33 20.39
CA VAL A 146 -22.98 10.62 21.07
C VAL A 146 -22.83 9.10 21.06
N HIS A 147 -21.93 8.57 20.22
CA HIS A 147 -21.64 7.13 20.11
C HIS A 147 -20.50 6.69 21.03
N ALA A 148 -19.93 7.58 21.85
CA ALA A 148 -18.87 7.24 22.78
C ALA A 148 -19.40 6.30 23.88
N ILE A 149 -18.69 5.19 24.13
CA ILE A 149 -19.07 4.18 25.12
C ILE A 149 -18.06 4.05 26.28
N GLY A 150 -16.91 4.70 26.20
CA GLY A 150 -15.96 4.75 27.30
C GLY A 150 -14.67 5.49 26.99
N ASP A 151 -14.10 6.12 28.01
CA ASP A 151 -12.75 6.67 27.96
C ASP A 151 -11.72 5.54 28.11
N LYS A 152 -10.57 5.70 27.44
CA LYS A 152 -9.42 4.80 27.51
C LYS A 152 -8.18 5.58 27.91
N ARG A 153 -7.07 4.88 28.13
CA ARG A 153 -5.78 5.50 28.48
C ARG A 153 -5.35 6.51 27.40
N ARG A 154 -4.61 7.56 27.78
CA ARG A 154 -3.99 8.53 26.86
C ARG A 154 -4.98 9.25 25.93
N ASP A 155 -6.12 9.68 26.47
CA ASP A 155 -7.16 10.43 25.75
C ASP A 155 -7.82 9.69 24.57
N TRP A 156 -7.60 8.39 24.46
CA TRP A 156 -8.36 7.54 23.55
C TRP A 156 -9.79 7.39 24.06
N LYS A 157 -10.75 7.32 23.14
CA LYS A 157 -12.16 7.03 23.46
C LYS A 157 -12.67 5.92 22.57
N GLU A 158 -13.45 5.03 23.14
CA GLU A 158 -14.10 3.93 22.42
C GLU A 158 -15.50 4.35 21.98
N TYR A 159 -15.86 4.00 20.75
CA TYR A 159 -17.14 4.32 20.12
C TYR A 159 -17.81 3.06 19.62
N SER A 160 -19.15 3.04 19.68
CA SER A 160 -19.95 1.93 19.20
C SER A 160 -21.17 2.43 18.41
N ILE A 161 -21.43 1.81 17.27
CA ILE A 161 -22.64 2.03 16.47
C ILE A 161 -23.15 0.69 15.96
N SER A 162 -24.47 0.51 15.97
CA SER A 162 -25.12 -0.67 15.41
C SER A 162 -25.94 -0.32 14.18
N PHE A 163 -26.02 -1.25 13.23
CA PHE A 163 -26.77 -1.09 11.98
C PHE A 163 -27.28 -2.45 11.49
N THR A 164 -28.30 -2.42 10.65
CA THR A 164 -28.85 -3.60 9.99
C THR A 164 -28.23 -3.77 8.61
N ALA A 165 -27.68 -4.94 8.32
CA ALA A 165 -27.04 -5.22 7.04
C ALA A 165 -28.04 -5.52 5.92
N THR A 166 -27.69 -5.13 4.70
CA THR A 166 -28.46 -5.43 3.48
C THR A 166 -28.13 -6.81 2.92
N GLY A 167 -27.00 -7.38 3.32
CA GLY A 167 -26.52 -8.71 2.93
C GLY A 167 -25.62 -8.72 1.70
N GLN A 168 -25.26 -7.55 1.17
CA GLN A 168 -24.38 -7.41 0.00
C GLN A 168 -22.99 -6.88 0.36
N GLU A 169 -22.81 -6.44 1.61
CA GLU A 169 -21.60 -5.80 2.09
C GLU A 169 -20.41 -6.79 2.09
N LYS A 170 -19.33 -6.39 1.42
CA LYS A 170 -18.06 -7.13 1.33
C LYS A 170 -16.86 -6.33 1.83
N TYR A 171 -16.99 -5.01 1.93
CA TYR A 171 -15.91 -4.10 2.28
C TYR A 171 -16.35 -3.13 3.38
N LEU A 172 -15.41 -2.80 4.25
CA LEU A 172 -15.52 -1.72 5.23
C LEU A 172 -14.51 -0.63 4.88
N LEU A 173 -14.98 0.60 4.75
CA LEU A 173 -14.18 1.81 4.57
C LEU A 173 -14.40 2.76 5.76
N ILE A 174 -13.33 3.39 6.24
CA ILE A 174 -13.34 4.33 7.35
C ILE A 174 -12.66 5.64 6.93
N GLY A 175 -13.32 6.77 7.18
CA GLY A 175 -12.75 8.11 6.97
C GLY A 175 -13.82 9.20 6.91
N ASN A 176 -13.46 10.41 6.45
CA ASN A 176 -14.44 11.49 6.31
C ASN A 176 -15.06 11.49 4.89
N LEU A 177 -16.26 10.91 4.81
CA LEU A 177 -17.07 10.79 3.58
C LEU A 177 -18.10 11.91 3.44
N SER A 178 -18.22 12.79 4.44
CA SER A 178 -19.17 13.90 4.37
C SER A 178 -18.69 14.96 3.38
N ARG A 179 -19.62 15.75 2.84
CA ARG A 179 -19.27 17.00 2.17
C ARG A 179 -18.92 18.10 3.19
N ASP A 180 -19.28 17.90 4.45
CA ASP A 180 -18.99 18.86 5.52
C ASP A 180 -17.50 18.84 5.88
N ASP A 181 -16.94 20.02 6.11
CA ASP A 181 -15.58 20.18 6.62
C ASP A 181 -15.57 20.09 8.15
N ILE A 182 -14.59 19.37 8.71
CA ILE A 182 -14.33 19.35 10.15
C ILE A 182 -13.53 20.62 10.51
N LYS A 183 -13.98 21.38 11.51
CA LYS A 183 -13.38 22.70 11.79
C LYS A 183 -12.30 22.59 12.87
N PRO A 184 -11.12 23.23 12.68
CA PRO A 184 -10.08 23.19 13.69
C PRO A 184 -10.40 24.18 14.83
N LYS A 185 -10.16 23.79 16.08
CA LYS A 185 -10.42 24.67 17.25
C LYS A 185 -9.40 25.79 17.44
N LYS A 186 -8.12 25.58 17.09
CA LYS A 186 -7.02 26.49 17.51
C LYS A 186 -6.06 26.91 16.40
N ARG A 187 -5.79 26.05 15.41
CA ARG A 187 -4.84 26.35 14.31
C ARG A 187 -5.33 25.69 13.03
N ARG A 188 -5.25 26.40 11.90
CA ARG A 188 -5.39 25.77 10.58
C ARG A 188 -4.29 24.71 10.45
N GLY A 189 -4.65 23.54 9.92
CA GLY A 189 -3.73 22.41 9.76
C GLY A 189 -4.44 21.11 9.43
N LEU A 190 -3.68 20.02 9.57
CA LEU A 190 -4.15 18.65 9.42
C LEU A 190 -4.95 18.23 10.66
N ILE A 191 -6.14 17.66 10.44
CA ILE A 191 -6.93 16.99 11.47
C ILE A 191 -6.79 15.50 11.22
N ILE A 192 -6.17 14.79 12.16
CA ILE A 192 -5.81 13.37 12.02
C ILE A 192 -6.47 12.61 13.14
N TYR A 193 -7.19 11.54 12.80
CA TYR A 193 -7.71 10.60 13.78
C TYR A 193 -6.85 9.33 13.75
N ASN A 194 -6.30 8.99 14.91
CA ASN A 194 -5.67 7.70 15.15
C ASN A 194 -6.77 6.70 15.54
N ILE A 195 -6.66 5.48 15.02
CA ILE A 195 -7.67 4.43 15.07
C ILE A 195 -7.01 3.14 15.56
N ASP A 196 -7.65 2.48 16.53
CA ASP A 196 -7.20 1.20 17.08
C ASP A 196 -8.40 0.35 17.53
N ASN A 197 -8.21 -0.95 17.77
CA ASN A 197 -9.21 -1.90 18.26
C ASN A 197 -10.52 -1.89 17.45
N VAL A 198 -10.40 -1.94 16.13
CA VAL A 198 -11.54 -1.99 15.22
C VAL A 198 -12.16 -3.38 15.21
N SER A 199 -13.47 -3.44 15.42
CA SER A 199 -14.21 -4.68 15.44
C SER A 199 -15.58 -4.51 14.80
N LEU A 200 -15.96 -5.51 14.01
CA LEU A 200 -17.29 -5.64 13.44
C LEU A 200 -17.82 -7.03 13.78
N LYS A 201 -18.90 -7.09 14.56
CA LYS A 201 -19.47 -8.35 15.06
C LYS A 201 -20.98 -8.35 14.89
N PRO A 202 -21.62 -9.50 14.65
CA PRO A 202 -23.07 -9.58 14.78
C PRO A 202 -23.50 -9.27 16.21
N THR A 203 -24.60 -8.55 16.37
CA THR A 203 -25.17 -8.29 17.69
C THR A 203 -25.84 -9.58 18.21
N GLY A 204 -25.33 -10.15 19.32
CA GLY A 204 -25.84 -11.39 19.91
C GLY A 204 -24.83 -12.56 19.92
N HIS A 205 -25.30 -13.76 20.29
CA HIS A 205 -24.42 -14.86 20.74
C HIS A 205 -24.16 -16.01 19.74
N GLN A 206 -24.59 -15.92 18.48
CA GLN A 206 -24.30 -17.00 17.50
C GLN A 206 -23.71 -16.47 16.20
N ASP A 207 -22.39 -16.58 16.05
CA ASP A 207 -21.75 -16.49 14.75
C ASP A 207 -21.36 -17.91 14.31
N LYS A 208 -21.95 -18.39 13.21
CA LYS A 208 -21.63 -19.72 12.65
C LYS A 208 -20.34 -19.68 11.82
N GLY A 209 -19.75 -18.51 11.63
CA GLY A 209 -18.69 -18.29 10.66
C GLY A 209 -19.18 -18.50 9.22
N CYS A 210 -18.30 -18.27 8.26
CA CYS A 210 -18.56 -18.52 6.85
C CYS A 210 -17.45 -19.39 6.23
N PRO A 211 -17.74 -20.15 5.17
CA PRO A 211 -16.74 -20.96 4.46
C PRO A 211 -15.59 -20.12 3.90
N GLU A 212 -15.84 -18.88 3.43
CA GLU A 212 -14.82 -18.05 2.80
C GLU A 212 -13.85 -17.40 3.79
N LYS A 213 -14.11 -17.46 5.11
CA LYS A 213 -13.34 -16.74 6.13
C LYS A 213 -11.83 -16.95 6.03
N LYS A 214 -11.40 -18.20 5.96
CA LYS A 214 -9.97 -18.56 5.89
C LYS A 214 -9.34 -18.10 4.58
N GLU A 215 -10.07 -18.24 3.48
CA GLU A 215 -9.58 -17.86 2.16
C GLU A 215 -9.50 -16.34 1.99
N ASN A 216 -10.50 -15.59 2.45
CA ASN A 216 -10.47 -14.13 2.48
C ASN A 216 -9.31 -13.63 3.36
N GLN A 217 -9.10 -14.22 4.53
CA GLN A 217 -7.96 -13.89 5.37
C GLN A 217 -6.63 -14.17 4.66
N ARG A 218 -6.49 -15.35 4.03
CA ARG A 218 -5.29 -15.70 3.27
C ARG A 218 -5.03 -14.71 2.13
N LYS A 219 -6.04 -14.40 1.31
CA LYS A 219 -5.93 -13.40 0.22
C LYS A 219 -5.50 -12.02 0.72
N LEU A 220 -6.02 -11.60 1.88
CA LEU A 220 -5.64 -10.34 2.50
C LEU A 220 -4.15 -10.32 2.88
N TYR A 221 -3.66 -11.39 3.52
CA TYR A 221 -2.26 -11.51 3.99
C TYR A 221 -1.27 -11.82 2.85
N ASP A 222 -1.69 -12.51 1.80
CA ASP A 222 -0.85 -12.82 0.63
C ASP A 222 -0.62 -11.58 -0.24
N ASN A 223 -1.58 -10.65 -0.25
CA ASN A 223 -1.41 -9.39 -0.95
C ASN A 223 -0.39 -8.55 -0.18
N ASN A 224 0.79 -8.32 -0.75
CA ASN A 224 1.81 -7.45 -0.13
C ASN A 224 1.86 -6.05 -0.79
N PHE A 225 0.99 -5.78 -1.76
CA PHE A 225 0.99 -4.58 -2.60
C PHE A 225 0.01 -3.53 -2.06
N ARG A 226 0.46 -2.73 -1.09
CA ARG A 226 -0.38 -1.69 -0.46
C ARG A 226 -0.26 -0.29 -1.10
N HIS A 227 0.63 -0.13 -2.10
CA HIS A 227 0.92 1.16 -2.75
C HIS A 227 0.83 1.14 -4.29
N THR A 228 0.32 0.06 -4.88
CA THR A 228 0.28 -0.04 -6.35
C THR A 228 -1.04 0.49 -6.92
N PRO A 229 -1.04 1.53 -7.78
CA PRO A 229 -2.23 1.86 -8.54
C PRO A 229 -2.55 0.70 -9.48
N ASN A 230 -3.81 0.27 -9.49
CA ASN A 230 -4.37 -0.74 -10.40
C ASN A 230 -4.07 -2.23 -10.08
N VAL A 231 -3.89 -2.59 -8.80
CA VAL A 231 -3.96 -3.99 -8.34
C VAL A 231 -5.03 -4.06 -7.26
N PHE A 232 -6.12 -4.79 -7.52
CA PHE A 232 -7.32 -4.83 -6.68
C PHE A 232 -7.57 -6.24 -6.17
N LEU A 233 -8.19 -6.34 -4.99
CA LEU A 233 -8.54 -7.63 -4.38
C LEU A 233 -9.53 -8.41 -5.24
N ASP A 234 -10.44 -7.70 -5.93
CA ASP A 234 -11.44 -8.34 -6.80
C ASP A 234 -10.94 -8.57 -8.26
N GLU A 235 -9.91 -7.86 -8.75
CA GLU A 235 -9.44 -7.97 -10.15
C GLU A 235 -8.43 -9.12 -10.41
N GLU A 236 -7.88 -9.75 -9.35
CA GLU A 236 -7.10 -10.99 -9.50
C GLU A 236 -7.96 -12.16 -10.01
N GLU A 237 -9.27 -12.14 -9.79
CA GLU A 237 -10.17 -13.23 -10.20
C GLU A 237 -10.43 -13.22 -11.73
N THR A 238 -10.42 -12.04 -12.37
CA THR A 238 -10.51 -11.88 -13.83
C THR A 238 -9.17 -12.12 -14.53
N THR A 239 -8.06 -11.68 -13.94
CA THR A 239 -6.73 -11.80 -14.55
C THR A 239 -6.26 -13.26 -14.58
N ALA A 240 -6.59 -14.04 -13.55
CA ALA A 240 -6.28 -15.48 -13.52
C ALA A 240 -7.05 -16.28 -14.58
N LYS A 241 -8.32 -15.95 -14.87
CA LYS A 241 -9.12 -16.62 -15.92
C LYS A 241 -8.63 -16.31 -17.34
N GLN A 242 -8.12 -15.09 -17.55
CA GLN A 242 -7.65 -14.65 -18.87
C GLN A 242 -6.28 -15.24 -19.22
N LEU A 243 -5.35 -15.33 -18.25
CA LEU A 243 -4.06 -15.98 -18.45
C LEU A 243 -4.16 -17.49 -18.75
N ILE A 244 -5.18 -18.16 -18.23
CA ILE A 244 -5.44 -19.59 -18.49
C ILE A 244 -6.05 -19.80 -19.88
N THR A 245 -6.88 -18.88 -20.37
CA THR A 245 -7.52 -19.00 -21.70
C THR A 245 -6.58 -18.63 -22.85
N ASP A 246 -5.67 -17.66 -22.63
CA ASP A 246 -4.67 -17.25 -23.63
C ASP A 246 -3.52 -18.26 -23.78
N SER A 247 -3.28 -19.12 -22.78
CA SER A 247 -2.21 -20.13 -22.81
C SER A 247 -2.59 -21.46 -23.47
N VAL A 248 -3.86 -21.65 -23.87
CA VAL A 248 -4.36 -22.95 -24.36
C VAL A 248 -4.57 -23.00 -25.88
N LYS A 249 -4.50 -21.87 -26.61
CA LYS A 249 -4.47 -21.93 -28.08
C LYS A 249 -3.04 -22.25 -28.57
N LYS A 250 -2.77 -23.55 -28.72
CA LYS A 250 -1.65 -24.06 -29.53
C LYS A 250 -1.84 -23.63 -30.98
N ASP A 251 -0.92 -22.81 -31.48
CA ASP A 251 -0.86 -22.51 -32.90
C ASP A 251 -0.32 -23.71 -33.69
N PRO A 252 -0.98 -24.13 -34.79
CA PRO A 252 -0.39 -24.96 -35.82
C PRO A 252 0.53 -24.10 -36.74
N PRO A 253 1.50 -24.72 -37.44
CA PRO A 253 2.56 -23.97 -38.12
C PRO A 253 2.02 -23.31 -39.39
N VAL A 254 2.14 -21.98 -39.48
CA VAL A 254 1.74 -21.23 -40.68
C VAL A 254 2.96 -20.77 -41.47
N THR A 255 2.98 -21.26 -42.70
CA THR A 255 3.81 -20.92 -43.86
C THR A 255 3.89 -19.43 -44.17
N VAL A 256 5.10 -18.99 -44.52
CA VAL A 256 5.45 -17.65 -45.00
C VAL A 256 4.89 -17.40 -46.41
N ARG A 257 4.19 -16.27 -46.61
CA ARG A 257 4.10 -15.59 -47.92
C ARG A 257 4.22 -14.07 -47.74
N GLN A 258 5.04 -13.47 -48.61
CA GLN A 258 5.34 -12.04 -48.73
C GLN A 258 4.34 -11.28 -49.63
N ASP A 259 4.38 -9.95 -49.46
CA ASP A 259 4.02 -8.83 -50.36
C ASP A 259 3.08 -7.85 -49.62
N SER A 260 3.33 -6.55 -49.41
CA SER A 260 4.17 -5.51 -50.02
C SER A 260 4.61 -4.46 -48.97
N PRO A 261 5.54 -3.52 -49.27
CA PRO A 261 6.38 -2.87 -48.26
C PRO A 261 5.77 -1.61 -47.62
N ALA A 262 5.83 -1.54 -46.28
CA ALA A 262 5.63 -0.30 -45.52
C ALA A 262 6.89 0.60 -45.60
N PRO A 263 6.77 1.93 -45.41
CA PRO A 263 7.88 2.87 -45.52
C PRO A 263 9.04 2.48 -44.60
N ARG A 264 10.27 2.43 -45.15
CA ARG A 264 11.48 2.26 -44.35
C ARG A 264 11.63 3.45 -43.39
N ILE A 265 11.28 3.25 -42.13
CA ILE A 265 11.87 4.01 -41.03
C ILE A 265 13.35 3.63 -41.05
N VAL A 266 14.21 4.54 -41.52
CA VAL A 266 15.65 4.39 -41.35
C VAL A 266 15.90 4.38 -39.84
N PRO A 267 16.43 3.30 -39.25
CA PRO A 267 16.81 3.30 -37.85
C PRO A 267 17.79 4.47 -37.65
N PRO A 268 17.65 5.26 -36.58
CA PRO A 268 18.69 6.20 -36.19
C PRO A 268 20.04 5.45 -36.20
N PRO A 269 21.12 6.06 -36.69
CA PRO A 269 22.43 5.42 -36.67
C PRO A 269 22.69 4.88 -35.27
N ALA A 270 23.07 3.60 -35.19
CA ALA A 270 23.32 2.95 -33.92
C ALA A 270 24.28 3.84 -33.11
N PRO A 271 23.94 4.20 -31.86
CA PRO A 271 24.85 4.96 -31.03
C PRO A 271 26.19 4.20 -30.95
N PRO A 272 27.32 4.91 -30.87
CA PRO A 272 28.62 4.27 -30.67
C PRO A 272 28.50 3.28 -29.51
N VAL A 273 29.15 2.11 -29.63
CA VAL A 273 29.07 1.04 -28.62
C VAL A 273 29.56 1.58 -27.28
N ASN A 274 28.60 2.07 -26.49
CA ASN A 274 28.78 2.52 -25.14
C ASN A 274 28.52 1.30 -24.25
N ASP A 275 29.49 0.95 -23.42
CA ASP A 275 29.27 -0.07 -22.40
C ASP A 275 28.31 0.54 -21.36
N THR A 276 27.02 0.14 -21.38
CA THR A 276 26.02 0.58 -20.40
C THR A 276 25.89 -0.46 -19.30
N LEU A 277 26.20 -0.08 -18.06
CA LEU A 277 25.92 -0.89 -16.89
C LEU A 277 24.61 -0.43 -16.23
N VAL A 278 23.72 -1.37 -15.97
CA VAL A 278 22.50 -1.12 -15.19
C VAL A 278 22.73 -1.48 -13.72
N VAL A 279 22.47 -0.51 -12.85
CA VAL A 279 22.59 -0.60 -11.39
C VAL A 279 21.17 -0.60 -10.80
N PRO A 280 20.64 -1.73 -10.32
CA PRO A 280 19.26 -1.82 -9.83
C PRO A 280 19.04 -1.11 -8.48
N ASP A 281 17.79 -0.73 -8.19
CA ASP A 281 17.38 0.01 -6.97
C ASP A 281 17.88 -0.57 -5.65
N VAL A 282 18.05 -1.90 -5.61
CA VAL A 282 18.36 -2.65 -4.40
C VAL A 282 19.69 -2.23 -3.74
N LEU A 283 20.48 -1.39 -4.41
CA LEU A 283 21.72 -0.82 -3.88
C LEU A 283 21.53 0.44 -3.01
N PHE A 284 20.33 1.03 -2.93
CA PHE A 284 20.05 2.22 -2.11
C PHE A 284 19.16 1.89 -0.91
N LYS A 285 19.36 2.59 0.22
CA LYS A 285 18.39 2.54 1.33
C LYS A 285 17.04 3.14 0.89
N PHE A 286 15.94 2.63 1.42
CA PHE A 286 14.59 3.11 1.11
C PHE A 286 14.46 4.64 1.25
N ASP A 287 13.93 5.29 0.22
CA ASP A 287 13.76 6.75 0.11
C ASP A 287 15.02 7.58 0.43
N LYS A 288 16.19 6.98 0.21
CA LYS A 288 17.48 7.62 0.46
C LYS A 288 18.38 7.43 -0.74
N SER A 289 19.32 8.36 -0.86
CA SER A 289 20.39 8.30 -1.84
C SER A 289 21.64 7.61 -1.29
N GLU A 290 21.65 7.13 -0.05
CA GLU A 290 22.78 6.40 0.54
C GLU A 290 22.94 4.99 -0.05
N LEU A 291 24.17 4.63 -0.43
CA LEU A 291 24.50 3.28 -0.92
C LEU A 291 24.51 2.27 0.23
N ASN A 292 23.95 1.09 -0.03
CA ASN A 292 24.01 -0.07 0.87
C ASN A 292 25.40 -0.72 0.80
N PRO A 293 26.10 -0.91 1.94
CA PRO A 293 27.44 -1.52 1.99
C PRO A 293 27.53 -2.94 1.39
N ALA A 294 26.44 -3.72 1.38
CA ALA A 294 26.42 -5.05 0.76
C ALA A 294 26.55 -5.00 -0.78
N PHE A 295 26.33 -3.81 -1.37
CA PHE A 295 26.18 -3.62 -2.80
C PHE A 295 27.24 -2.70 -3.43
N SER A 296 28.01 -1.97 -2.62
CA SER A 296 29.24 -1.29 -3.06
C SER A 296 30.23 -2.26 -3.72
N ALA A 297 30.30 -3.52 -3.26
CA ALA A 297 31.14 -4.56 -3.85
C ALA A 297 30.87 -4.83 -5.35
N ARG A 298 29.63 -4.66 -5.83
CA ARG A 298 29.30 -4.78 -7.26
C ARG A 298 29.83 -3.59 -8.07
N LEU A 299 29.76 -2.39 -7.50
CA LEU A 299 30.36 -1.20 -8.09
C LEU A 299 31.89 -1.28 -8.07
N ASP A 300 32.49 -1.81 -7.00
CA ASP A 300 33.94 -2.06 -6.92
C ASP A 300 34.41 -3.02 -8.03
N THR A 301 33.64 -4.07 -8.32
CA THR A 301 33.93 -5.00 -9.42
C THR A 301 33.90 -4.30 -10.78
N LEU A 302 32.96 -3.36 -10.99
CA LEU A 302 32.94 -2.52 -12.20
C LEU A 302 34.18 -1.63 -12.25
N ILE A 303 34.47 -0.92 -11.16
CA ILE A 303 35.60 -0.01 -11.05
C ILE A 303 36.90 -0.73 -11.42
N GLN A 304 37.11 -1.95 -10.92
CA GLN A 304 38.28 -2.76 -11.28
C GLN A 304 38.40 -3.02 -12.78
N LYS A 305 37.28 -3.27 -13.48
CA LYS A 305 37.27 -3.51 -14.93
C LYS A 305 37.57 -2.26 -15.76
N ILE A 306 37.28 -1.08 -15.23
CA ILE A 306 37.37 0.18 -15.98
C ILE A 306 38.50 1.10 -15.51
N ARG A 307 39.13 0.83 -14.36
CA ARG A 307 40.17 1.66 -13.74
C ARG A 307 41.36 1.96 -14.65
N ASN A 308 41.74 1.04 -15.53
CA ASN A 308 42.88 1.21 -16.45
C ASN A 308 42.47 1.68 -17.85
N ARG A 309 41.22 2.12 -18.02
CA ARG A 309 40.70 2.63 -19.29
C ARG A 309 40.59 4.16 -19.22
N THR A 310 40.64 4.82 -20.35
CA THR A 310 40.34 6.25 -20.47
C THR A 310 39.02 6.41 -21.19
N PHE A 311 38.15 7.25 -20.67
CA PHE A 311 36.85 7.55 -21.26
C PHE A 311 36.74 9.05 -21.49
N ARG A 312 36.23 9.44 -22.65
CA ARG A 312 35.86 10.84 -22.90
C ARG A 312 34.80 11.34 -21.93
N ARG A 313 33.83 10.49 -21.57
CA ARG A 313 32.73 10.85 -20.65
C ARG A 313 32.11 9.62 -20.00
N ILE A 314 31.67 9.76 -18.76
CA ILE A 314 30.85 8.77 -18.05
C ILE A 314 29.54 9.44 -17.68
N GLU A 315 28.41 8.91 -18.16
CA GLU A 315 27.09 9.42 -17.79
C GLU A 315 26.43 8.52 -16.75
N VAL A 316 25.94 9.11 -15.67
CA VAL A 316 25.21 8.43 -14.60
C VAL A 316 23.75 8.89 -14.66
N LEU A 317 22.87 8.01 -15.11
CA LEU A 317 21.48 8.31 -15.41
C LEU A 317 20.58 7.74 -14.31
N GLY A 318 19.88 8.58 -13.56
CA GLY A 318 18.94 8.15 -12.53
C GLY A 318 17.53 7.97 -13.07
N HIS A 319 16.88 6.87 -12.67
CA HIS A 319 15.50 6.54 -13.03
C HIS A 319 14.69 6.14 -11.79
N THR A 320 13.39 6.41 -11.83
CA THR A 320 12.40 5.96 -10.84
C THR A 320 11.34 5.10 -11.52
N ASP A 321 10.49 4.47 -10.71
CA ASP A 321 9.18 4.01 -11.21
C ASP A 321 8.20 5.19 -11.30
N SER A 322 6.94 4.89 -11.66
CA SER A 322 5.88 5.89 -11.82
C SER A 322 5.10 6.20 -10.55
N LEU A 323 5.51 5.73 -9.37
CA LEU A 323 4.81 6.05 -8.11
C LEU A 323 5.32 7.37 -7.54
N GLY A 324 4.43 8.11 -6.85
CA GLY A 324 4.74 9.44 -6.34
C GLY A 324 4.57 10.54 -7.39
N ASN A 325 4.87 11.78 -7.00
CA ASN A 325 4.74 12.94 -7.89
C ASN A 325 6.01 13.17 -8.72
N ASP A 326 5.86 13.75 -9.90
CA ASP A 326 6.95 13.96 -10.86
C ASP A 326 8.11 14.78 -10.27
N ALA A 327 7.80 15.84 -9.52
CA ALA A 327 8.83 16.70 -8.91
C ALA A 327 9.68 15.96 -7.86
N TYR A 328 9.05 15.05 -7.11
CA TYR A 328 9.72 14.18 -6.16
C TYR A 328 10.58 13.13 -6.89
N ASN A 329 10.02 12.46 -7.90
CA ASN A 329 10.77 11.47 -8.70
C ASN A 329 11.96 12.09 -9.43
N GLN A 330 11.84 13.34 -9.86
CA GLN A 330 12.95 14.10 -10.43
C GLN A 330 14.07 14.35 -9.41
N ARG A 331 13.73 14.74 -8.17
CA ARG A 331 14.73 14.91 -7.10
C ARG A 331 15.37 13.58 -6.71
N LEU A 332 14.58 12.52 -6.59
CA LEU A 332 15.05 11.19 -6.20
C LEU A 332 16.00 10.59 -7.24
N SER A 333 15.61 10.61 -8.52
CA SER A 333 16.49 10.15 -9.60
C SER A 333 17.80 10.95 -9.67
N LYS A 334 17.74 12.28 -9.51
CA LYS A 334 18.93 13.13 -9.44
C LYS A 334 19.84 12.75 -8.27
N SER A 335 19.30 12.63 -7.07
CA SER A 335 20.09 12.32 -5.88
C SER A 335 20.76 10.94 -5.97
N ARG A 336 20.08 9.93 -6.53
CA ARG A 336 20.67 8.61 -6.77
C ARG A 336 21.83 8.64 -7.77
N ALA A 337 21.67 9.39 -8.86
CA ALA A 337 22.74 9.59 -9.83
C ALA A 337 23.94 10.32 -9.21
N GLU A 338 23.69 11.33 -8.37
CA GLU A 338 24.74 12.07 -7.66
C GLU A 338 25.52 11.20 -6.68
N THR A 339 24.86 10.32 -5.92
CA THR A 339 25.58 9.39 -5.05
C THR A 339 26.49 8.46 -5.83
N VAL A 340 26.00 7.88 -6.93
CA VAL A 340 26.81 6.99 -7.76
C VAL A 340 27.98 7.75 -8.38
N LYS A 341 27.76 9.00 -8.84
CA LYS A 341 28.85 9.88 -9.29
C LYS A 341 29.90 10.08 -8.20
N SER A 342 29.51 10.46 -6.99
CA SER A 342 30.44 10.66 -5.87
C SER A 342 31.26 9.41 -5.56
N TYR A 343 30.61 8.25 -5.56
CA TYR A 343 31.28 6.96 -5.34
C TYR A 343 32.28 6.62 -6.45
N LEU A 344 31.94 6.88 -7.72
CA LEU A 344 32.86 6.67 -8.84
C LEU A 344 34.08 7.60 -8.78
N ILE A 345 33.88 8.88 -8.42
CA ILE A 345 34.98 9.85 -8.26
C ILE A 345 35.96 9.39 -7.18
N GLU A 346 35.45 9.00 -6.02
CA GLU A 346 36.26 8.53 -4.88
C GLU A 346 37.15 7.34 -5.27
N ARG A 347 36.66 6.44 -6.12
CA ARG A 347 37.33 5.16 -6.41
C ARG A 347 38.20 5.17 -7.67
N LEU A 348 37.84 5.97 -8.67
CA LEU A 348 38.52 6.06 -9.96
C LEU A 348 39.51 7.24 -10.03
N HIS A 349 39.37 8.24 -9.16
CA HIS A 349 40.17 9.48 -9.17
C HIS A 349 40.12 10.23 -10.51
N TYR A 350 39.02 10.10 -11.26
CA TYR A 350 38.81 10.91 -12.46
C TYR A 350 38.52 12.37 -12.09
N PRO A 351 38.92 13.32 -12.96
CA PRO A 351 38.43 14.68 -12.92
C PRO A 351 36.90 14.75 -12.89
N ASN A 352 36.36 15.70 -12.10
CA ASN A 352 34.93 15.84 -11.80
C ASN A 352 34.04 16.09 -13.03
N ASP A 353 34.63 16.59 -14.10
CA ASP A 353 34.03 16.97 -15.38
C ASP A 353 33.86 15.79 -16.36
N ILE A 354 34.57 14.68 -16.14
CA ILE A 354 34.42 13.45 -16.94
C ILE A 354 33.12 12.72 -16.57
N ILE A 355 32.70 12.77 -15.31
CA ILE A 355 31.52 12.07 -14.80
C ILE A 355 30.36 13.05 -14.69
N ILE A 356 29.32 12.87 -15.51
CA ILE A 356 28.12 13.72 -15.51
C ILE A 356 26.88 12.95 -15.03
N THR A 357 25.95 13.64 -14.37
CA THR A 357 24.69 13.05 -13.91
C THR A 357 23.53 13.57 -14.73
N LYS A 358 22.55 12.70 -15.00
CA LYS A 358 21.24 13.07 -15.56
C LYS A 358 20.14 12.38 -14.78
N ALA A 359 18.97 13.00 -14.72
CA ALA A 359 17.83 12.53 -13.96
C ALA A 359 16.61 12.47 -14.88
N PHE A 360 16.05 11.27 -15.06
CA PHE A 360 14.94 11.03 -15.97
C PHE A 360 13.64 10.70 -15.25
N ALA A 361 13.63 10.62 -13.91
CA ALA A 361 12.45 10.20 -13.17
C ALA A 361 11.83 8.92 -13.78
N ALA A 362 10.52 8.90 -13.96
CA ALA A 362 9.76 7.79 -14.53
C ALA A 362 9.69 7.80 -16.07
N THR A 363 10.35 8.75 -16.76
CA THR A 363 10.10 9.04 -18.18
C THR A 363 10.68 8.00 -19.14
N LEU A 364 11.64 7.18 -18.69
CA LEU A 364 12.30 6.14 -19.47
C LEU A 364 12.18 4.76 -18.76
N PRO A 365 10.98 4.15 -18.73
CA PRO A 365 10.78 2.84 -18.13
C PRO A 365 11.35 1.73 -19.03
N VAL A 366 11.97 0.73 -18.41
CA VAL A 366 12.48 -0.49 -19.07
C VAL A 366 11.56 -1.70 -18.87
N SER A 367 10.54 -1.54 -18.03
CA SER A 367 9.52 -2.53 -17.75
C SER A 367 8.19 -1.84 -17.42
N THR A 368 7.10 -2.61 -17.39
CA THR A 368 5.78 -2.07 -16.99
C THR A 368 5.80 -1.52 -15.56
N ASN A 369 5.26 -0.33 -15.34
CA ASN A 369 5.05 0.20 -13.98
C ASN A 369 3.83 -0.39 -13.28
N ARG A 370 3.04 -1.21 -13.98
CA ARG A 370 1.81 -1.81 -13.44
C ARG A 370 2.10 -2.88 -12.39
N THR A 371 3.26 -3.53 -12.44
CA THR A 371 3.66 -4.58 -11.49
C THR A 371 4.85 -4.14 -10.65
N SER A 372 4.95 -4.63 -9.43
CA SER A 372 6.10 -4.35 -8.55
C SER A 372 7.42 -4.84 -9.12
N ALA A 373 7.45 -6.04 -9.71
CA ALA A 373 8.61 -6.57 -10.39
C ALA A 373 9.07 -5.66 -11.53
N GLY A 374 8.12 -5.06 -12.27
CA GLY A 374 8.44 -4.11 -13.31
C GLY A 374 8.90 -2.75 -12.77
N ARG A 375 8.25 -2.23 -11.72
CA ARG A 375 8.70 -1.00 -11.05
C ARG A 375 10.10 -1.14 -10.44
N GLN A 376 10.41 -2.28 -9.85
CA GLN A 376 11.74 -2.55 -9.31
C GLN A 376 12.82 -2.58 -10.39
N LYS A 377 12.48 -3.01 -11.61
CA LYS A 377 13.38 -2.86 -12.78
C LYS A 377 13.52 -1.40 -13.22
N ASN A 378 12.46 -0.60 -13.11
CA ASN A 378 12.48 0.81 -13.51
C ASN A 378 13.26 1.70 -12.54
N ARG A 379 13.19 1.42 -11.23
CA ARG A 379 14.05 2.05 -10.23
C ARG A 379 15.49 1.57 -10.43
N ARG A 380 16.31 2.40 -11.07
CA ARG A 380 17.69 2.02 -11.44
C ARG A 380 18.55 3.25 -11.67
N VAL A 381 19.86 3.03 -11.68
CA VAL A 381 20.85 3.97 -12.21
C VAL A 381 21.58 3.31 -13.37
N GLU A 382 21.74 3.99 -14.49
CA GLU A 382 22.53 3.51 -15.62
C GLU A 382 23.88 4.25 -15.64
N ILE A 383 24.98 3.52 -15.85
CA ILE A 383 26.31 4.08 -16.03
C ILE A 383 26.70 3.84 -17.48
N VAL A 384 26.77 4.90 -18.27
CA VAL A 384 27.09 4.86 -19.69
C VAL A 384 28.53 5.31 -19.89
N LEU A 385 29.38 4.41 -20.37
CA LEU A 385 30.78 4.68 -20.64
C LEU A 385 30.95 5.13 -22.10
N ILE A 386 31.35 6.39 -22.30
CA ILE A 386 31.59 6.98 -23.63
C ILE A 386 33.09 7.06 -23.84
N LYS A 387 33.58 6.30 -24.83
CA LYS A 387 35.00 6.21 -25.16
C LYS A 387 35.50 7.50 -25.81
#